data_AF-A0A5C5WD74-F1
#
_entry.id   AF-A0A5C5WD74-F1
#
_cell.length_a   1.000
_cell.length_b   1.000
_cell.length_c   1.000
_cell.angle_alpha   90.00
_cell.angle_beta   90.00
_cell.angle_gamma   90.00
#
_symmetry.space_group_name_H-M   'P 1'
#
loop_
_entity.id
_entity.type
_entity.pdbx_description
1 polymer ?
#
loop_
_entity_poly.entity_id
_entity_poly.type
_entity_poly.pdbx_seq_one_letter_code
_entity_poly.pdbx_strand_id
1 'polypeptide(L)'
;MRDLTTFLICVVMLLGTGCNASSRQLSTEETQILTAAAPSDSMFYWTRFDGKLEVYVNGADLVPNQNPMTTEAWMDAINSLEQRGFSSNDGLKVGVFVLTSKGHAAAEQLAANARSTLKPNGSEI
;
A
#
# COMPACT_ATOMS: atom_id res chain seq x y z
N MET A 1 42.48 -39.73 4.87
CA MET A 1 41.09 -39.82 5.38
C MET A 1 41.07 -39.12 6.72
N ARG A 2 40.40 -37.96 6.78
CA ARG A 2 40.56 -36.79 7.69
C ARG A 2 40.84 -35.56 6.79
N ASP A 3 40.08 -34.48 6.74
CA ASP A 3 39.00 -33.99 7.58
C ASP A 3 37.96 -33.21 6.75
N LEU A 4 36.70 -33.51 7.00
CA LEU A 4 35.51 -33.00 6.33
C LEU A 4 35.00 -31.73 7.06
N THR A 5 35.85 -30.72 7.21
CA THR A 5 35.56 -29.50 8.02
C THR A 5 35.85 -28.20 7.27
N THR A 6 35.68 -28.20 5.95
CA THR A 6 35.76 -26.97 5.12
C THR A 6 34.53 -26.83 4.21
N PHE A 7 33.37 -27.26 4.70
CA PHE A 7 32.07 -27.09 4.03
C PHE A 7 31.05 -26.40 4.95
N LEU A 8 31.53 -25.54 5.84
CA LEU A 8 30.69 -24.76 6.75
C LEU A 8 31.14 -23.29 6.79
N ILE A 9 31.20 -22.67 5.62
CA ILE A 9 31.10 -21.21 5.48
C ILE A 9 30.01 -20.92 4.43
N CYS A 10 28.84 -21.52 4.65
CA CYS A 10 27.60 -20.96 4.14
C CYS A 10 26.97 -20.18 5.30
N VAL A 11 26.44 -19.00 4.98
CA VAL A 11 25.37 -18.32 5.74
C VAL A 11 25.76 -17.50 6.98
N VAL A 12 26.77 -16.62 6.95
CA VAL A 12 26.81 -15.52 7.95
C VAL A 12 27.48 -14.23 7.45
N MET A 13 27.11 -13.68 6.28
CA MET A 13 27.41 -12.25 5.96
C MET A 13 26.38 -11.64 4.99
N LEU A 14 25.08 -11.90 5.21
CA LEU A 14 23.97 -11.20 4.52
C LEU A 14 23.06 -10.48 5.53
N LEU A 15 23.62 -10.10 6.68
CA LEU A 15 22.96 -9.29 7.70
C LEU A 15 23.75 -8.00 7.83
N GLY A 16 23.30 -6.92 7.18
CA GLY A 16 24.00 -5.66 7.39
C GLY A 16 23.60 -4.40 6.62
N THR A 17 22.59 -4.38 5.75
CA THR A 17 21.99 -3.11 5.29
C THR A 17 20.51 -3.29 4.94
N GLY A 18 19.76 -3.98 5.80
CA GLY A 18 18.31 -3.93 5.80
C GLY A 18 17.85 -2.90 6.83
N CYS A 19 17.88 -1.61 6.49
CA CYS A 19 17.14 -0.56 7.19
C CYS A 19 17.32 0.77 6.46
N ASN A 20 16.54 0.96 5.43
CA ASN A 20 15.98 2.27 5.08
C ASN A 20 14.73 2.01 4.23
N ALA A 21 13.76 1.29 4.82
CA ALA A 21 12.39 1.50 4.42
C ALA A 21 12.08 2.94 4.84
N SER A 22 12.36 3.88 3.94
CA SER A 22 12.04 5.29 4.10
C SER A 22 10.61 5.34 4.65
N SER A 23 10.46 5.87 5.87
CA SER A 23 9.18 6.08 6.53
C SER A 23 8.42 7.22 5.86
N ARG A 24 8.40 7.21 4.53
CA ARG A 24 7.69 8.17 3.71
C ARG A 24 6.22 8.10 4.10
N GLN A 25 5.67 9.24 4.46
CA GLN A 25 4.25 9.36 4.74
C GLN A 25 3.43 8.92 3.52
N LEU A 26 2.27 8.32 3.76
CA LEU A 26 1.34 7.96 2.68
C LEU A 26 0.90 9.23 1.92
N SER A 27 0.84 9.16 0.60
CA SER A 27 0.21 10.20 -0.22
C SER A 27 -1.31 10.23 -0.01
N THR A 28 -1.95 11.26 -0.53
CA THR A 28 -3.40 11.38 -0.52
C THR A 28 -4.06 10.20 -1.24
N GLU A 29 -3.56 9.86 -2.42
CA GLU A 29 -4.08 8.77 -3.26
C GLU A 29 -3.83 7.40 -2.62
N GLU A 30 -2.64 7.17 -2.04
CA GLU A 30 -2.35 5.95 -1.28
C GLU A 30 -3.34 5.79 -0.11
N THR A 31 -3.60 6.89 0.62
CA THR A 31 -4.55 6.92 1.74
C THR A 31 -5.97 6.62 1.27
N GLN A 32 -6.39 7.16 0.13
CA GLN A 32 -7.72 6.93 -0.43
C GLN A 32 -7.93 5.47 -0.84
N ILE A 33 -6.96 4.85 -1.51
CA ILE A 33 -7.03 3.43 -1.89
C ILE A 33 -7.15 2.55 -0.64
N LEU A 34 -6.28 2.75 0.35
CA LEU A 34 -6.27 1.96 1.57
C LEU A 34 -7.58 2.09 2.37
N THR A 35 -8.09 3.32 2.52
CA THR A 35 -9.33 3.57 3.27
C THR A 35 -10.58 3.10 2.53
N ALA A 36 -10.58 3.10 1.20
CA ALA A 36 -11.68 2.57 0.40
C ALA A 36 -11.72 1.03 0.37
N ALA A 37 -10.56 0.37 0.28
CA ALA A 37 -10.48 -1.08 0.10
C ALA A 37 -10.59 -1.87 1.42
N ALA A 38 -10.02 -1.36 2.51
CA ALA A 38 -9.93 -2.08 3.78
C ALA A 38 -11.29 -2.50 4.41
N PRO A 39 -12.35 -1.65 4.44
CA PRO A 39 -13.58 -1.96 5.17
C PRO A 39 -14.33 -3.21 4.69
N SER A 40 -14.07 -3.67 3.46
CA SER A 40 -14.77 -4.79 2.84
C SER A 40 -13.82 -5.87 2.34
N ASP A 41 -12.54 -5.80 2.72
CA ASP A 41 -11.45 -6.61 2.16
C ASP A 41 -11.50 -6.68 0.63
N SER A 42 -11.80 -5.52 0.04
CA SER A 42 -12.12 -5.43 -1.37
C SER A 42 -10.86 -5.42 -2.20
N MET A 43 -10.94 -6.11 -3.34
CA MET A 43 -10.00 -5.86 -4.42
C MET A 43 -10.14 -4.43 -4.91
N PHE A 44 -9.01 -3.80 -5.22
CA PHE A 44 -9.00 -2.63 -6.09
C PHE A 44 -8.37 -3.00 -7.42
N TYR A 45 -8.80 -2.34 -8.48
CA TYR A 45 -8.17 -2.53 -9.78
C TYR A 45 -8.06 -1.22 -10.52
N TRP A 46 -7.07 -1.13 -11.40
CA TRP A 46 -6.93 0.00 -12.29
C TRP A 46 -6.96 -0.44 -13.74
N THR A 47 -7.46 0.44 -14.59
CA THR A 47 -7.47 0.25 -16.04
C THR A 47 -7.23 1.58 -16.75
N ARG A 48 -6.84 1.50 -18.02
CA ARG A 48 -6.91 2.63 -18.94
C ARG A 48 -7.96 2.34 -20.00
N PHE A 49 -9.07 3.07 -19.97
CA PHE A 49 -10.15 2.96 -20.95
C PHE A 49 -10.36 4.30 -21.64
N ASP A 50 -10.37 4.31 -22.97
CA ASP A 50 -10.53 5.52 -23.79
C ASP A 50 -9.57 6.67 -23.38
N GLY A 51 -8.32 6.32 -23.07
CA GLY A 51 -7.30 7.28 -22.64
C GLY A 51 -7.44 7.81 -21.20
N LYS A 52 -8.45 7.37 -20.45
CA LYS A 52 -8.70 7.75 -19.06
C LYS A 52 -8.16 6.69 -18.11
N LEU A 53 -7.57 7.14 -17.00
CA LEU A 53 -7.22 6.27 -15.88
C LEU A 53 -8.47 6.11 -15.01
N GLU A 54 -8.81 4.86 -14.71
CA GLU A 54 -9.88 4.52 -13.77
C GLU A 54 -9.29 3.62 -12.69
N VAL A 55 -9.58 3.94 -11.42
CA VAL A 55 -9.13 3.18 -10.24
C VAL A 55 -10.37 2.82 -9.43
N TYR A 56 -10.82 1.57 -9.57
CA TYR A 56 -12.04 1.12 -8.94
C TYR A 56 -11.80 0.43 -7.61
N VAL A 57 -12.63 0.81 -6.64
CA VAL A 57 -12.80 0.09 -5.39
C VAL A 57 -14.30 -0.02 -5.12
N ASN A 58 -14.80 -1.23 -4.88
CA ASN A 58 -16.23 -1.44 -4.61
C ASN A 58 -17.18 -0.82 -5.66
N GLY A 59 -16.78 -0.81 -6.94
CA GLY A 59 -17.58 -0.28 -8.03
C GLY A 59 -17.58 1.26 -8.16
N ALA A 60 -16.81 1.97 -7.34
CA ALA A 60 -16.60 3.41 -7.45
C ALA A 60 -15.21 3.71 -8.03
N ASP A 61 -15.14 4.57 -9.04
CA ASP A 61 -13.89 5.15 -9.51
C ASP A 61 -13.42 6.23 -8.52
N LEU A 62 -12.17 6.14 -8.10
CA LEU A 62 -11.58 7.07 -7.15
C LEU A 62 -10.85 8.24 -7.83
N VAL A 63 -10.55 8.15 -9.14
CA VAL A 63 -9.79 9.19 -9.84
C VAL A 63 -10.68 10.43 -10.07
N PRO A 64 -10.37 11.60 -9.46
CA PRO A 64 -11.30 12.73 -9.45
C PRO A 64 -11.37 13.48 -10.78
N ASN A 65 -10.31 13.44 -11.57
CA ASN A 65 -10.24 14.06 -12.89
C ASN A 65 -9.10 13.46 -13.73
N GLN A 66 -9.15 13.69 -15.03
CA GLN A 66 -8.24 13.06 -16.00
C GLN A 66 -7.10 13.99 -16.43
N ASN A 67 -6.72 14.97 -15.58
CA ASN A 67 -5.57 15.80 -15.89
C ASN A 67 -4.26 14.98 -15.69
N PRO A 68 -3.18 15.27 -16.44
CA PRO A 68 -1.98 14.45 -16.42
C PRO A 68 -1.35 14.29 -15.03
N MET A 69 -1.29 15.37 -14.25
CA MET A 69 -0.71 15.36 -12.91
C MET A 69 -1.49 14.47 -11.94
N THR A 70 -2.83 14.52 -12.00
CA THR A 70 -3.69 13.62 -11.25
C THR A 70 -3.42 12.18 -11.66
N THR A 71 -3.45 11.87 -12.97
CA THR A 71 -3.26 10.49 -13.44
C THR A 71 -1.90 9.91 -13.05
N GLU A 72 -0.85 10.73 -13.06
CA GLU A 72 0.49 10.34 -12.64
C GLU A 72 0.53 10.05 -11.13
N ALA A 73 -0.04 10.93 -10.30
CA ALA A 73 -0.10 10.73 -8.85
C ALA A 73 -0.83 9.43 -8.46
N TRP A 74 -1.92 9.09 -9.16
CA TRP A 74 -2.65 7.84 -8.94
C TRP A 74 -1.85 6.61 -9.36
N MET A 75 -1.16 6.65 -10.50
CA MET A 75 -0.29 5.55 -10.92
C MET A 75 0.89 5.37 -9.96
N ASP A 76 1.50 6.47 -9.52
CA ASP A 76 2.59 6.45 -8.54
C ASP A 76 2.13 5.88 -7.20
N ALA A 77 0.92 6.21 -6.76
CA ALA A 77 0.34 5.64 -5.55
C ALA A 77 0.15 4.13 -5.65
N ILE A 78 -0.39 3.62 -6.76
CA ILE A 78 -0.56 2.18 -6.99
C ILE A 78 0.81 1.47 -6.94
N ASN A 79 1.79 1.99 -7.69
CA ASN A 79 3.14 1.44 -7.72
C ASN A 79 3.81 1.49 -6.34
N SER A 80 3.63 2.58 -5.62
CA SER A 80 4.21 2.78 -4.29
C SER A 80 3.59 1.83 -3.26
N LEU A 81 2.26 1.60 -3.30
CA LEU A 81 1.59 0.64 -2.42
C LEU A 81 2.10 -0.79 -2.66
N GLU A 82 2.28 -1.19 -3.91
CA GLU A 82 2.84 -2.50 -4.27
C GLU A 82 4.30 -2.61 -3.82
N GLN A 83 5.16 -1.66 -4.20
CA GLN A 83 6.59 -1.66 -3.85
C GLN A 83 6.83 -1.65 -2.33
N ARG A 84 5.96 -0.99 -1.58
CA ARG A 84 6.04 -0.90 -0.12
C ARG A 84 5.34 -2.08 0.57
N GLY A 85 4.75 -3.01 -0.19
CA GLY A 85 4.12 -4.23 0.30
C GLY A 85 2.78 -4.00 1.01
N PHE A 86 2.10 -2.90 0.73
CA PHE A 86 0.75 -2.64 1.23
C PHE A 86 -0.32 -3.31 0.38
N SER A 87 -0.05 -3.52 -0.91
CA SER A 87 -0.90 -4.27 -1.83
C SER A 87 -0.11 -5.32 -2.59
N SER A 88 -0.80 -6.33 -3.12
CA SER A 88 -0.21 -7.35 -4.00
C SER A 88 -1.21 -7.73 -5.09
N ASN A 89 -0.68 -8.09 -6.27
CA ASN A 89 -1.42 -8.69 -7.38
C ASN A 89 -1.14 -10.21 -7.52
N ASP A 90 -0.50 -10.83 -6.52
CA ASP A 90 -0.10 -12.23 -6.57
C ASP A 90 -1.30 -13.15 -6.80
N GLY A 91 -1.24 -13.95 -7.86
CA GLY A 91 -2.32 -14.86 -8.24
C GLY A 91 -3.55 -14.19 -8.86
N LEU A 92 -3.47 -12.89 -9.16
CA LEU A 92 -4.55 -12.10 -9.76
C LEU A 92 -4.19 -11.68 -11.19
N LYS A 93 -5.19 -11.13 -11.90
CA LYS A 93 -4.96 -10.52 -13.21
C LYS A 93 -4.16 -9.23 -13.04
N VAL A 94 -3.34 -8.91 -14.05
CA VAL A 94 -2.64 -7.63 -14.13
C VAL A 94 -3.63 -6.48 -13.91
N GLY A 95 -3.25 -5.54 -13.05
CA GLY A 95 -4.09 -4.40 -12.71
C GLY A 95 -5.09 -4.64 -11.58
N VAL A 96 -5.22 -5.87 -11.06
CA VAL A 96 -6.07 -6.21 -9.91
C VAL A 96 -5.21 -6.49 -8.69
N PHE A 97 -5.57 -5.90 -7.57
CA PHE A 97 -4.79 -5.93 -6.33
C PHE A 97 -5.69 -6.20 -5.12
N VAL A 98 -5.10 -6.82 -4.10
CA VAL A 98 -5.66 -6.95 -2.74
C VAL A 98 -4.74 -6.25 -1.74
N LEU A 99 -5.29 -5.85 -0.61
CA LEU A 99 -4.48 -5.38 0.51
C LEU A 99 -3.76 -6.56 1.17
N THR A 100 -2.49 -6.36 1.52
CA THR A 100 -1.77 -7.30 2.39
C THR A 100 -2.15 -7.05 3.85
N SER A 101 -1.70 -7.90 4.77
CA SER A 101 -1.82 -7.63 6.22
C SER A 101 -1.20 -6.27 6.62
N LYS A 102 -0.14 -5.85 5.93
CA LYS A 102 0.50 -4.54 6.16
C LYS A 102 -0.39 -3.40 5.65
N GLY A 103 -1.05 -3.58 4.50
CA GLY A 103 -2.02 -2.62 3.97
C GLY A 103 -3.21 -2.41 4.92
N HIS A 104 -3.77 -3.51 5.42
CA HIS A 104 -4.84 -3.49 6.41
C HIS A 104 -4.43 -2.76 7.70
N ALA A 105 -3.26 -3.09 8.27
CA ALA A 105 -2.76 -2.41 9.47
C ALA A 105 -2.56 -0.89 9.25
N ALA A 106 -2.09 -0.48 8.07
CA ALA A 106 -1.97 0.94 7.73
C ALA A 106 -3.34 1.63 7.63
N ALA A 107 -4.33 0.98 7.03
CA ALA A 107 -5.71 1.50 6.96
C ALA A 107 -6.35 1.65 8.35
N GLU A 108 -6.12 0.70 9.25
CA GLU A 108 -6.58 0.78 10.65
C GLU A 108 -5.96 1.96 11.40
N GLN A 109 -4.66 2.20 11.21
CA GLN A 109 -3.98 3.36 11.80
C GLN A 109 -4.56 4.68 11.29
N LEU A 110 -4.85 4.78 9.99
CA LEU A 110 -5.51 5.93 9.39
C LEU A 110 -6.89 6.17 10.02
N ALA A 111 -7.69 5.11 10.18
CA ALA A 111 -9.01 5.19 10.81
C ALA A 111 -8.94 5.59 12.30
N ALA A 112 -7.96 5.06 13.04
CA ALA A 112 -7.75 5.40 14.45
C ALA A 112 -7.35 6.88 14.61
N ASN A 113 -6.45 7.37 13.76
CA ASN A 113 -6.02 8.76 13.76
C ASN A 113 -7.20 9.71 13.46
N ALA A 114 -8.05 9.37 12.48
CA ALA A 114 -9.25 10.15 12.17
C ALA A 114 -10.27 10.17 13.33
N ARG A 115 -10.38 9.09 14.12
CA ARG A 115 -11.23 9.07 15.32
C ARG A 115 -10.66 9.92 16.46
N SER A 116 -9.34 9.96 16.60
CA SER A 116 -8.69 10.76 17.64
C SER A 116 -8.83 12.26 17.37
N THR A 117 -8.80 12.69 16.10
CA THR A 117 -9.00 14.10 15.73
C THR A 117 -10.43 14.59 15.88
N LEU A 118 -11.41 13.68 15.98
CA LEU A 118 -12.82 13.98 16.25
C LEU A 118 -13.14 14.13 17.76
N LYS A 119 -12.16 13.95 18.66
CA LYS A 119 -12.28 14.27 20.09
C LYS A 119 -11.61 15.60 20.51
N PRO A 120 -11.96 16.78 19.97
CA PRO A 120 -11.70 18.04 20.66
C PRO A 120 -13.01 18.56 21.29
N ASN A 121 -12.92 19.00 22.55
CA ASN A 121 -13.98 19.60 23.39
C ASN A 121 -14.89 18.63 24.15
N GLY A 122 -14.28 17.79 24.98
CA GLY A 122 -14.93 17.35 26.23
C GLY A 122 -14.79 18.44 27.29
N SER A 123 -15.87 19.20 27.48
CA SER A 123 -16.33 19.82 28.72
C SER A 123 -15.28 20.14 29.80
N GLU A 124 -14.87 21.41 29.88
CA GLU A 124 -14.60 22.02 31.18
C GLU A 124 -15.95 22.31 31.84
N ILE A 125 -16.15 21.77 33.04
CA ILE A 125 -17.24 22.11 33.97
C ILE A 125 -16.64 23.04 35.02
#